data_AF-A0A519RTV4-F1
#
_entry.id   AF-A0A519RTV4-F1
#
_cell.length_a   1.000
_cell.length_b   1.000
_cell.length_c   1.000
_cell.angle_alpha   90.00
_cell.angle_beta   90.00
_cell.angle_gamma   90.00
#
_symmetry.space_group_name_H-M   'P 1'
#
loop_
_entity.id
_entity.type
_entity.pdbx_description
1 polymer ?
#
loop_
_entity_poly.entity_id
_entity_poly.type
_entity_poly.pdbx_seq_one_letter_code
_entity_poly.pdbx_strand_id
1 'polypeptide(L)'
;MVDPTNLIEAVVGGFVERIQDNINAIDDFTVTGKIADIEIRTVDNEVQVTAPDYFIYQSRGVNGSVEQRYNTPHKYTNKLPPVQVFKDWIKNKSIRLERNEPYAQHTNPSYERPFKELTEEEQINKAAWGMATNVFKYGIKSKDLYESLKLLLKKLHQKHQLKMLLKQMIK
;
A
#
# COMPACT_ATOMS: atom_id res chain seq x y z
N MET A 1 -15.29 -36.85 -1.64
CA MET A 1 -15.88 -35.52 -1.91
C MET A 1 -14.98 -34.50 -1.24
N VAL A 2 -14.35 -33.60 -2.00
CA VAL A 2 -13.58 -32.49 -1.41
C VAL A 2 -14.58 -31.43 -0.99
N ASP A 3 -14.60 -31.10 0.29
CA ASP A 3 -15.48 -30.09 0.86
C ASP A 3 -15.32 -28.76 0.08
N PRO A 4 -16.39 -28.24 -0.57
CA PRO A 4 -16.30 -27.04 -1.39
C PRO A 4 -15.83 -25.80 -0.60
N THR A 5 -15.98 -25.81 0.71
CA THR A 5 -15.47 -24.79 1.64
C THR A 5 -13.95 -24.64 1.50
N ASN A 6 -13.23 -25.76 1.41
CA ASN A 6 -11.77 -25.82 1.34
C ASN A 6 -11.23 -25.28 -0.01
N LEU A 7 -11.98 -25.44 -1.11
CA LEU A 7 -11.56 -24.92 -2.42
C LEU A 7 -11.78 -23.40 -2.55
N ILE A 8 -12.87 -22.89 -1.97
CA ILE A 8 -13.15 -21.45 -1.96
C ILE A 8 -12.15 -20.76 -1.02
N GLU A 9 -11.94 -21.31 0.18
CA GLU A 9 -10.94 -20.81 1.13
C GLU A 9 -9.52 -20.81 0.53
N ALA A 10 -9.10 -21.86 -0.17
CA ALA A 10 -7.79 -21.89 -0.82
C ALA A 10 -7.65 -20.84 -1.94
N VAL A 11 -8.71 -20.61 -2.72
CA VAL A 11 -8.71 -19.58 -3.78
C VAL A 11 -8.72 -18.17 -3.21
N VAL A 12 -9.42 -17.96 -2.09
CA VAL A 12 -9.47 -16.68 -1.37
C VAL A 12 -8.15 -16.43 -0.64
N GLY A 13 -7.56 -17.44 0.01
CA GLY A 13 -6.26 -17.35 0.67
C GLY A 13 -5.15 -16.97 -0.32
N GLY A 14 -5.04 -17.67 -1.45
CA GLY A 14 -4.10 -17.30 -2.52
C GLY A 14 -4.43 -15.99 -3.23
N PHE A 15 -5.64 -15.44 -3.04
CA PHE A 15 -5.98 -14.08 -3.48
C PHE A 15 -5.47 -13.02 -2.49
N VAL A 16 -5.64 -13.25 -1.18
CA VAL A 16 -5.10 -12.39 -0.13
C VAL A 16 -3.58 -12.29 -0.28
N GLU A 17 -2.87 -13.42 -0.37
CA GLU A 17 -1.40 -13.42 -0.54
C GLU A 17 -0.95 -12.59 -1.75
N ARG A 18 -1.60 -12.74 -2.91
CA ARG A 18 -1.27 -11.94 -4.10
C ARG A 18 -1.58 -10.45 -3.95
N ILE A 19 -2.64 -10.09 -3.24
CA ILE A 19 -2.93 -8.67 -2.94
C ILE A 19 -1.85 -8.13 -2.01
N GLN A 20 -1.48 -8.88 -0.97
CA GLN A 20 -0.42 -8.49 -0.05
C GLN A 20 0.91 -8.31 -0.81
N ASP A 21 1.28 -9.25 -1.66
CA ASP A 21 2.49 -9.20 -2.49
C ASP A 21 2.48 -8.02 -3.46
N ASN A 22 1.37 -7.82 -4.18
CA ASN A 22 1.24 -6.70 -5.11
C ASN A 22 1.35 -5.36 -4.40
N ILE A 23 0.69 -5.18 -3.24
CA ILE A 23 0.79 -3.92 -2.51
C ILE A 23 2.20 -3.73 -1.92
N ASN A 24 2.85 -4.79 -1.44
CA ASN A 24 4.23 -4.76 -0.95
C ASN A 24 5.25 -4.37 -2.03
N ALA A 25 4.95 -4.71 -3.29
CA ALA A 25 5.75 -4.43 -4.47
C ALA A 25 5.48 -3.06 -5.11
N ILE A 26 4.46 -2.30 -4.68
CA ILE A 26 4.24 -0.94 -5.17
C ILE A 26 5.31 -0.01 -4.59
N ASP A 27 6.22 0.45 -5.44
CA ASP A 27 7.13 1.56 -5.13
C ASP A 27 6.34 2.81 -4.72
N ASP A 28 6.85 3.55 -3.73
CA ASP A 28 6.20 4.73 -3.16
C ASP A 28 4.88 4.45 -2.39
N PHE A 29 4.66 3.21 -1.92
CA PHE A 29 3.54 2.88 -1.01
C PHE A 29 4.03 2.75 0.43
N THR A 30 3.47 3.55 1.34
CA THR A 30 3.76 3.49 2.78
C THR A 30 3.09 2.26 3.40
N VAL A 31 3.68 1.09 3.16
CA VAL A 31 3.26 -0.17 3.80
C VAL A 31 3.85 -0.23 5.22
N THR A 32 3.06 0.05 6.25
CA THR A 32 3.51 -0.10 7.65
C THR A 32 3.26 -1.51 8.21
N GLY A 33 3.07 -2.52 7.37
CA GLY A 33 2.67 -3.87 7.78
C GLY A 33 1.16 -4.05 8.06
N LYS A 34 0.37 -2.97 8.08
CA LYS A 34 -1.09 -2.99 8.32
C LYS A 34 -1.95 -3.48 7.14
N ILE A 35 -1.31 -3.91 6.05
CA ILE A 35 -2.00 -4.62 4.96
C ILE A 35 -2.56 -5.96 5.44
N ALA A 36 -2.02 -6.51 6.53
CA ALA A 36 -2.58 -7.66 7.24
C ALA A 36 -4.00 -7.42 7.79
N ASP A 37 -4.47 -6.17 7.88
CA ASP A 37 -5.80 -5.81 8.37
C ASP A 37 -6.89 -5.87 7.26
N ILE A 38 -6.53 -6.28 6.03
CA ILE A 38 -7.54 -6.60 5.01
C ILE A 38 -8.13 -7.98 5.35
N GLU A 39 -9.36 -7.97 5.88
CA GLU A 39 -10.10 -9.19 6.12
C GLU A 39 -11.00 -9.51 4.92
N ILE A 40 -10.97 -10.75 4.47
CA ILE A 40 -11.89 -11.25 3.46
C ILE A 40 -12.71 -12.36 4.09
N ARG A 41 -14.04 -12.17 4.15
CA ARG A 41 -14.98 -13.13 4.70
C ARG A 41 -16.00 -13.53 3.63
N THR A 42 -16.39 -14.79 3.61
CA THR A 42 -17.51 -15.26 2.80
C THR A 42 -18.74 -15.32 3.68
N VAL A 43 -19.76 -14.50 3.36
CA VAL A 43 -21.06 -14.50 4.04
C VAL A 43 -22.12 -14.69 2.98
N ASP A 44 -22.95 -15.72 3.11
CA ASP A 44 -24.11 -15.98 2.22
C ASP A 44 -23.80 -15.94 0.71
N ASN A 45 -22.72 -16.63 0.29
CA ASN A 45 -22.20 -16.63 -1.10
C ASN A 45 -21.66 -15.28 -1.61
N GLU A 46 -21.53 -14.28 -0.75
CA GLU A 46 -20.90 -13.00 -1.07
C GLU A 46 -19.50 -12.90 -0.43
N VAL A 47 -18.58 -12.27 -1.16
CA VAL A 47 -17.22 -11.99 -0.66
C VAL A 47 -17.22 -10.59 -0.07
N GLN A 48 -17.14 -10.50 1.25
CA GLN A 48 -16.96 -9.24 1.97
C GLN A 48 -15.48 -8.97 2.16
N VAL A 49 -15.03 -7.80 1.72
CA VAL A 49 -13.67 -7.32 1.94
C VAL A 49 -13.73 -6.13 2.89
N THR A 50 -13.22 -6.31 4.09
CA THR A 50 -13.07 -5.25 5.09
C THR A 50 -11.63 -4.78 5.05
N ALA A 51 -11.43 -3.46 4.89
CA ALA A 51 -10.11 -2.85 4.92
C ALA A 51 -10.17 -1.59 5.79
N PRO A 52 -9.06 -1.19 6.43
CA PRO A 52 -9.00 0.07 7.15
C PRO A 52 -9.37 1.28 6.28
N ASP A 53 -10.03 2.28 6.86
CA ASP A 53 -10.51 3.48 6.15
C ASP A 53 -9.42 4.21 5.35
N TYR A 54 -8.15 4.14 5.80
CA TYR A 54 -7.03 4.77 5.10
C TYR A 54 -6.84 4.25 3.67
N PHE A 55 -7.30 3.03 3.35
CA PHE A 55 -7.29 2.48 1.99
C PHE A 55 -8.14 3.29 1.02
N ILE A 56 -9.24 3.88 1.48
CA ILE A 56 -10.09 4.74 0.65
C ILE A 56 -9.28 5.97 0.21
N TYR A 57 -8.54 6.58 1.12
CA TYR A 57 -7.70 7.75 0.84
C TYR A 57 -6.51 7.41 -0.05
N GLN A 58 -5.91 6.23 0.08
CA GLN A 58 -4.83 5.78 -0.83
C GLN A 58 -5.36 5.42 -2.21
N SER A 59 -6.55 4.81 -2.29
CA SER A 59 -7.20 4.49 -3.55
C SER A 59 -7.61 5.76 -4.30
N ARG A 60 -8.30 6.68 -3.63
CA ARG A 60 -8.80 7.93 -4.24
C ARG A 60 -7.74 9.03 -4.36
N GLY A 61 -6.64 8.91 -3.63
CA GLY A 61 -5.63 9.95 -3.48
C GLY A 61 -6.09 11.09 -2.55
N VAL A 62 -5.13 11.93 -2.19
CA VAL A 62 -5.32 13.08 -1.30
C VAL A 62 -4.52 14.27 -1.83
N ASN A 63 -5.13 15.43 -2.00
CA ASN A 63 -4.43 16.65 -2.37
C ASN A 63 -3.60 17.22 -1.22
N GLY A 64 -2.51 17.88 -1.58
CA GLY A 64 -1.69 18.65 -0.65
C GLY A 64 -2.40 19.91 -0.15
N SER A 65 -1.92 20.45 0.97
CA SER A 65 -2.41 21.69 1.55
C SER A 65 -2.02 22.91 0.72
N VAL A 66 -0.83 22.87 0.12
CA VAL A 66 -0.24 23.95 -0.68
C VAL A 66 -0.58 23.78 -2.15
N GLU A 67 -0.36 22.58 -2.70
CA GLU A 67 -0.59 22.29 -4.11
C GLU A 67 -1.68 21.25 -4.32
N GLN A 68 -2.59 21.56 -5.25
CA GLN A 68 -3.56 20.60 -5.77
C GLN A 68 -2.97 19.90 -6.99
N ARG A 69 -2.25 18.80 -6.75
CA ARG A 69 -1.59 18.02 -7.81
C ARG A 69 -2.49 16.96 -8.43
N TYR A 70 -3.56 16.58 -7.75
CA TYR A 70 -4.32 15.39 -8.09
C TYR A 70 -5.82 15.71 -8.15
N ASN A 71 -6.54 15.11 -9.10
CA ASN A 71 -7.99 15.24 -9.15
C ASN A 71 -8.64 14.28 -8.15
N THR A 72 -8.62 14.67 -6.87
CA THR A 72 -9.04 13.81 -5.74
C THR A 72 -10.01 14.56 -4.83
N PRO A 73 -11.00 13.87 -4.24
CA PRO A 73 -12.02 14.50 -3.39
C PRO A 73 -11.50 14.85 -1.99
N HIS A 74 -10.30 14.40 -1.62
CA HIS A 74 -9.70 14.58 -0.30
C HIS A 74 -8.58 15.61 -0.36
N LYS A 75 -8.39 16.40 0.71
CA LYS A 75 -7.32 17.40 0.80
C LYS A 75 -6.82 17.53 2.23
N TYR A 76 -5.51 17.67 2.40
CA TYR A 76 -4.92 18.09 3.68
C TYR A 76 -5.21 19.57 3.94
N THR A 77 -5.72 19.86 5.14
CA THR A 77 -6.05 21.24 5.54
C THR A 77 -5.05 21.74 6.58
N ASN A 78 -5.17 21.26 7.82
CA ASN A 78 -4.43 21.77 8.97
C ASN A 78 -3.83 20.64 9.83
N LYS A 79 -4.09 19.38 9.48
CA LYS A 79 -3.51 18.21 10.17
C LYS A 79 -2.42 17.58 9.33
N LEU A 80 -1.23 17.45 9.92
CA LEU A 80 -0.11 16.73 9.35
C LEU A 80 -0.38 15.21 9.36
N PRO A 81 0.12 14.48 8.35
CA PRO A 81 0.22 13.04 8.39
C PRO A 81 1.00 12.56 9.64
N PRO A 82 0.61 11.43 10.26
CA PRO A 82 1.27 10.93 11.46
C PRO A 82 2.71 10.50 11.18
N VAL A 83 3.67 11.18 11.81
CA VAL A 83 5.11 10.96 11.59
C VAL A 83 5.55 9.53 11.92
N GLN A 84 4.94 8.90 12.92
CA GLN A 84 5.28 7.54 13.34
C GLN A 84 5.12 6.52 12.20
N VAL A 85 4.10 6.69 11.35
CA VAL A 85 3.85 5.81 10.18
C VAL A 85 5.06 5.84 9.23
N PHE A 86 5.67 7.00 9.04
CA PHE A 86 6.87 7.12 8.20
C PHE A 86 8.11 6.56 8.88
N LYS A 87 8.25 6.71 10.21
CA LYS A 87 9.35 6.08 10.96
C LYS A 87 9.32 4.55 10.80
N ASP A 88 8.14 3.97 10.98
CA ASP A 88 7.95 2.53 10.86
C ASP A 88 8.23 2.08 9.42
N TRP A 89 7.79 2.84 8.42
CA TRP A 89 8.08 2.55 7.02
C TRP A 89 9.58 2.62 6.69
N ILE A 90 10.28 3.64 7.17
CA ILE A 90 11.73 3.81 7.01
C ILE A 90 12.48 2.61 7.61
N LYS A 91 12.10 2.19 8.83
CA LYS A 91 12.68 1.02 9.50
C LYS A 91 12.40 -0.27 8.71
N ASN A 92 11.13 -0.50 8.34
CA ASN A 92 10.70 -1.71 7.65
C ASN A 92 11.37 -1.87 6.28
N LYS A 93 11.56 -0.76 5.55
CA LYS A 93 12.18 -0.75 4.22
C LYS A 93 13.70 -0.52 4.28
N SER A 94 14.30 -0.46 5.48
CA SER A 94 15.72 -0.14 5.68
C SER A 94 16.18 1.08 4.88
N ILE A 95 15.34 2.12 4.80
CA ILE A 95 15.63 3.33 4.03
C ILE A 95 16.72 4.10 4.79
N ARG A 96 17.91 4.18 4.19
CA ARG A 96 19.03 4.93 4.75
C ARG A 96 19.17 6.27 4.03
N LEU A 97 19.31 7.35 4.80
CA LEU A 97 19.63 8.68 4.28
C LEU A 97 21.05 8.74 3.66
N GLU A 98 21.87 7.71 3.88
CA GLU A 98 23.26 7.60 3.47
C GLU A 98 23.45 7.32 1.95
N ARG A 99 22.48 6.67 1.28
CA ARG A 99 22.60 6.26 -0.14
C ARG A 99 21.80 7.17 -1.05
N ASN A 100 22.34 8.34 -1.34
CA ASN A 100 21.96 9.10 -2.54
C ASN A 100 23.11 8.92 -3.57
N GLU A 101 23.03 7.86 -4.37
CA GLU A 101 24.05 7.46 -5.34
C GLU A 101 24.48 8.52 -6.37
N PRO A 102 23.68 9.52 -6.82
CA PRO A 102 24.21 10.50 -7.75
C PRO A 102 25.21 11.48 -7.12
N TYR A 103 25.29 11.55 -5.78
CA TYR A 103 26.14 12.50 -5.06
C TYR A 103 27.27 11.86 -4.26
N ALA A 104 27.21 10.56 -4.00
CA ALA A 104 28.06 9.95 -2.98
C ALA A 104 29.42 9.45 -3.45
N GLN A 105 29.69 9.24 -4.75
CA GLN A 105 30.85 8.41 -5.11
C GLN A 105 31.76 8.82 -6.29
N HIS A 106 31.53 9.92 -7.03
CA HIS A 106 32.36 10.13 -8.24
C HIS A 106 33.21 11.41 -8.35
N THR A 107 33.15 12.40 -7.45
CA THR A 107 33.91 13.65 -7.71
C THR A 107 34.49 14.42 -6.53
N ASN A 108 34.23 14.10 -5.25
CA ASN A 108 34.72 14.96 -4.16
C ASN A 108 35.27 14.19 -2.94
N PRO A 109 36.61 14.21 -2.70
CA PRO A 109 37.23 13.64 -1.50
C PRO A 109 36.83 14.35 -0.19
N SER A 110 36.21 15.53 -0.26
CA SER A 110 35.64 16.26 0.89
C SER A 110 34.14 16.00 1.08
N TYR A 111 33.57 14.98 0.44
CA TYR A 111 32.16 14.65 0.62
C TYR A 111 31.91 14.10 2.03
N GLU A 112 31.50 14.97 2.93
CA GLU A 112 31.01 14.57 4.24
C GLU A 112 29.61 13.99 4.10
N ARG A 113 29.38 12.81 4.68
CA ARG A 113 28.07 12.18 4.67
C ARG A 113 27.04 13.15 5.26
N PRO A 114 25.90 13.39 4.58
CA PRO A 114 24.85 14.20 5.16
C PRO A 114 24.40 13.59 6.49
N PHE A 115 24.32 14.41 7.54
CA PHE A 115 23.88 14.01 8.88
C PHE A 115 24.81 13.03 9.61
N LYS A 116 26.11 13.01 9.31
CA LYS A 116 27.11 12.18 10.02
C LYS A 116 27.16 12.42 11.53
N GLU A 117 26.71 13.60 11.96
CA GLU A 117 26.64 14.04 13.34
C GLU A 117 25.39 13.54 14.09
N LEU A 118 24.39 13.00 13.39
CA LEU A 118 23.15 12.51 13.97
C LEU A 118 23.17 10.99 14.19
N THR A 119 22.56 10.55 15.28
CA THR A 119 22.26 9.13 15.51
C THR A 119 21.30 8.58 14.46
N GLU A 120 21.28 7.25 14.27
CA GLU A 120 20.35 6.60 13.33
C GLU A 120 18.89 6.95 13.62
N GLU A 121 18.50 7.02 14.89
CA GLU A 121 17.14 7.38 15.28
C GLU A 121 16.79 8.83 14.94
N GLU A 122 17.71 9.77 15.14
CA GLU A 122 17.53 11.17 14.77
C GLU A 122 17.45 11.36 13.26
N GLN A 123 18.26 10.62 12.50
CA GLN A 123 18.18 10.58 11.04
C GLN A 123 16.81 10.07 10.59
N ILE A 124 16.34 8.95 11.13
CA ILE A 124 15.00 8.40 10.84
C ILE A 124 13.90 9.41 11.19
N ASN A 125 14.01 10.07 12.35
CA ASN A 125 13.03 11.08 12.76
C ASN A 125 13.01 12.28 11.79
N LYS A 126 14.16 12.78 11.39
CA LYS A 126 14.29 13.90 10.45
C LYS A 126 13.74 13.53 9.07
N ALA A 127 14.07 12.34 8.57
CA ALA A 127 13.53 11.80 7.33
C ALA A 127 12.00 11.68 7.39
N ALA A 128 11.47 11.09 8.46
CA ALA A 128 10.04 10.90 8.66
C ALA A 128 9.28 12.24 8.69
N TRP A 129 9.83 13.25 9.36
CA TRP A 129 9.28 14.61 9.36
C TRP A 129 9.29 15.26 7.97
N GLY A 130 10.40 15.11 7.24
CA GLY A 130 10.51 15.58 5.86
C GLY A 130 9.47 14.94 4.94
N MET A 131 9.30 13.62 5.05
CA MET A 131 8.28 12.86 4.34
C MET A 131 6.86 13.30 4.68
N ALA A 132 6.51 13.39 5.97
CA ALA A 132 5.20 13.82 6.42
C ALA A 132 4.88 15.24 5.92
N THR A 133 5.86 16.13 5.95
CA THR A 133 5.72 17.51 5.45
C THR A 133 5.55 17.55 3.94
N ASN A 134 6.30 16.73 3.19
CA ASN A 134 6.19 16.63 1.73
C ASN A 134 4.79 16.13 1.33
N VAL A 135 4.33 15.05 1.95
CA VAL A 135 2.98 14.50 1.76
C VAL A 135 1.90 15.52 2.14
N PHE A 136 2.07 16.25 3.24
CA PHE A 136 1.12 17.29 3.62
C PHE A 136 1.04 18.40 2.58
N LYS A 137 2.18 18.87 2.05
CA LYS A 137 2.24 19.99 1.10
C LYS A 137 1.73 19.62 -0.29
N TYR A 138 2.07 18.42 -0.76
CA TYR A 138 1.89 18.03 -2.15
C TYR A 138 0.89 16.89 -2.37
N GLY A 139 0.49 16.21 -1.30
CA GLY A 139 -0.51 15.15 -1.34
C GLY A 139 0.03 13.77 -1.73
N ILE A 140 -0.90 12.85 -1.92
CA ILE A 140 -0.69 11.45 -2.30
C ILE A 140 -1.50 11.19 -3.58
N LYS A 141 -0.83 10.66 -4.61
CA LYS A 141 -1.50 10.26 -5.85
C LYS A 141 -2.44 9.09 -5.61
N SER A 142 -3.60 9.08 -6.28
CA SER A 142 -4.48 7.91 -6.35
C SER A 142 -3.72 6.69 -6.87
N LYS A 143 -3.91 5.54 -6.22
CA LYS A 143 -3.30 4.25 -6.61
C LYS A 143 -4.30 3.22 -7.15
N ASP A 144 -5.52 3.66 -7.48
CA ASP A 144 -6.61 2.84 -8.05
C ASP A 144 -6.73 1.41 -7.48
N LEU A 145 -6.60 1.30 -6.16
CA LEU A 145 -6.62 0.01 -5.47
C LEU A 145 -8.02 -0.60 -5.47
N TYR A 146 -9.05 0.25 -5.42
CA TYR A 146 -10.45 -0.18 -5.32
C TYR A 146 -10.99 -0.74 -6.64
N GLU A 147 -10.77 -0.09 -7.80
CA GLU A 147 -11.21 -0.64 -9.08
C GLU A 147 -10.43 -1.90 -9.44
N SER A 148 -9.14 -1.95 -9.09
CA SER A 148 -8.34 -3.16 -9.20
C SER A 148 -8.95 -4.33 -8.41
N LEU A 149 -9.37 -4.10 -7.16
CA LEU A 149 -10.04 -5.08 -6.32
C LEU A 149 -11.40 -5.51 -6.89
N LYS A 150 -12.21 -4.55 -7.35
CA LYS A 150 -13.54 -4.79 -7.93
C LYS A 150 -13.47 -5.59 -9.22
N LEU A 151 -12.51 -5.27 -10.10
CA LEU A 151 -12.27 -6.00 -11.34
C LEU A 151 -11.83 -7.44 -11.07
N LEU A 152 -11.01 -7.65 -10.04
CA LEU A 152 -10.58 -8.98 -9.60
C LEU A 152 -11.75 -9.79 -9.01
N LEU A 153 -12.59 -9.19 -8.16
CA LEU A 153 -13.80 -9.84 -7.64
C LEU A 153 -14.74 -10.28 -8.77
N LYS A 154 -14.93 -9.43 -9.79
CA LYS A 154 -15.74 -9.76 -10.98
C LYS A 154 -15.16 -10.96 -11.75
N LYS A 155 -13.82 -11.01 -11.93
CA LYS A 155 -13.13 -12.12 -12.59
C LYS A 155 -13.25 -13.43 -11.79
N LEU A 156 -13.14 -13.37 -10.47
CA LEU A 156 -13.33 -14.52 -9.58
C LEU A 156 -14.76 -15.08 -9.68
N HIS A 157 -15.77 -14.19 -9.64
CA HIS A 157 -17.16 -14.58 -9.80
C HIS A 157 -17.41 -15.27 -11.15
N GLN A 158 -16.93 -14.69 -12.26
CA GLN A 158 -17.04 -15.31 -13.59
C GLN A 158 -16.37 -16.69 -13.66
N LYS A 159 -15.17 -16.84 -13.07
CA LYS A 159 -14.45 -18.12 -13.06
C LYS A 159 -15.19 -19.18 -12.25
N HIS A 160 -15.82 -18.79 -11.15
CA HIS A 160 -16.65 -19.70 -10.35
C HIS A 160 -17.89 -20.17 -11.13
N GLN A 161 -18.63 -19.25 -11.76
CA GLN A 161 -19.79 -19.56 -12.61
C GLN A 161 -19.42 -20.50 -13.76
N LEU A 162 -18.29 -20.25 -14.43
CA LEU A 162 -17.79 -21.09 -15.52
C LEU A 162 -17.48 -22.52 -15.05
N LYS A 163 -16.90 -22.66 -13.85
CA LYS A 163 -16.55 -23.96 -13.26
C LYS A 163 -17.78 -24.76 -12.82
N MET A 164 -18.83 -24.07 -12.37
CA MET A 164 -20.13 -24.67 -12.06
C MET A 164 -20.83 -25.19 -13.33
N LEU A 165 -20.84 -24.39 -14.40
CA LEU A 165 -21.39 -24.79 -15.71
C LEU A 165 -20.65 -26.00 -16.30
N LEU A 166 -19.31 -26.00 -16.26
CA LEU A 166 -18.50 -27.14 -16.70
C LEU A 166 -18.81 -28.43 -15.92
N LYS A 167 -19.05 -28.33 -14.61
CA LYS A 167 -19.47 -29.49 -13.79
C LYS A 167 -20.85 -30.02 -14.16
N GLN A 168 -21.76 -29.16 -14.59
CA GLN A 168 -23.10 -29.55 -15.04
C GLN A 168 -23.06 -30.22 -16.42
N MET A 169 -22.14 -29.82 -17.29
CA MET A 169 -21.97 -30.40 -18.64
C MET A 169 -21.31 -31.79 -18.67
N ILE A 170 -20.65 -32.21 -17.58
CA ILE A 170 -19.94 -33.50 -17.47
C ILE A 170 -20.80 -34.56 -16.74
N LYS A 171 -22.01 -34.19 -16.28
CA LYS A 171 -23.03 -35.11 -15.77
C LYS A 171 -24.07 -35.39 -16.86
#